data_AF-A0A0X1U931-F1
#
_entry.id   AF-A0A0X1U931-F1
#
_cell.length_a   1.000
_cell.length_b   1.000
_cell.length_c   1.000
_cell.angle_alpha   90.00
_cell.angle_beta   90.00
_cell.angle_gamma   90.00
#
_symmetry.space_group_name_H-M   'P 1'
#
loop_
_entity.id
_entity.type
_entity.pdbx_description
1 polymer ?
#
loop_
_entity_poly.entity_id
_entity_poly.type
_entity_poly.pdbx_seq_one_letter_code
_entity_poly.pdbx_strand_id
1 'polypeptide(L)'
;MAIMYPKVITSDATVGEKRVFNILKTALPDSYYVWFNARINNRYPDFIIMEAELGIVVLEVKDWELNSVSKADKNLFYTTSNEAKKNPIEQAREYTLILINEFKKSQALVQQSGKYSGNLLFTYGHGAILCNLSRDSFIMKFGNVFDDDFVIYKEGLYAIENDVVLLEERLRRMFPTRFDFSPLSKNQMDEIKRILNGQLDFEAVNKESVCKVKEEREVNSMLMGDTLTKDGFSDGKKKAHGITLKKKSYVILVVCLILILSIFKVIGADRVSEVNSEFFNNNSSTSNEKFTSFEGYIECIEKFDNGAVRLNINNGLESWEVYIGKDIGINQNQFVLDSEYKFTGEIVDYNGTIQIHPQKTEDIILIQQNNFFPVVVTKIIDGDTIYVLDDNGVEIKVRLIGMDCPELGSVDESGEQASQYTEKILFDKTVFLEKDTSEVDKYGRALRYVWLDLPDSRDIEQVRDKMANAKLIVDGYAKVATYPPDVRYEKIFLELQ
;
A
#
# COMPACT_ATOMS: atom_id res chain seq x y z
N MET A 1 -11.10 -8.17 10.95
CA MET A 1 -10.53 -8.17 9.59
C MET A 1 -9.06 -8.50 9.73
N ALA A 2 -8.55 -9.41 8.91
CA ALA A 2 -7.16 -9.83 8.97
C ALA A 2 -6.18 -8.66 8.82
N ILE A 3 -5.01 -8.83 9.40
CA ILE A 3 -3.90 -7.90 9.31
C ILE A 3 -3.10 -8.24 8.05
N MET A 4 -3.17 -7.37 7.04
CA MET A 4 -2.58 -7.59 5.72
C MET A 4 -1.20 -6.94 5.59
N TYR A 5 -0.28 -7.61 4.91
CA TYR A 5 1.06 -7.12 4.54
C TYR A 5 1.29 -7.33 3.03
N PRO A 6 1.32 -6.26 2.22
CA PRO A 6 0.96 -4.88 2.56
C PRO A 6 -0.52 -4.70 2.94
N LYS A 7 -0.88 -3.58 3.58
CA LYS A 7 -2.28 -3.26 3.97
C LYS A 7 -3.22 -3.12 2.76
N VAL A 8 -2.67 -2.75 1.62
CA VAL A 8 -3.33 -2.57 0.33
C VAL A 8 -2.60 -3.41 -0.71
N ILE A 9 -3.35 -4.16 -1.50
CA ILE A 9 -2.77 -4.97 -2.57
C ILE A 9 -2.20 -4.07 -3.66
N THR A 10 -1.07 -4.48 -4.24
CA THR A 10 -0.41 -3.75 -5.33
C THR A 10 -1.26 -3.77 -6.60
N SER A 11 -1.06 -2.77 -7.45
CA SER A 11 -1.89 -2.57 -8.65
C SER A 11 -1.54 -3.52 -9.80
N ASP A 12 -0.34 -4.09 -9.81
CA ASP A 12 0.15 -5.13 -10.73
C ASP A 12 -0.43 -6.53 -10.42
N ALA A 13 -1.00 -6.73 -9.23
CA ALA A 13 -1.66 -7.98 -8.87
C ALA A 13 -2.82 -8.32 -9.83
N THR A 14 -2.99 -9.61 -10.11
CA THR A 14 -4.02 -10.09 -11.02
C THR A 14 -5.43 -9.85 -10.46
N VAL A 15 -6.45 -9.98 -11.31
CA VAL A 15 -7.85 -9.83 -10.88
C VAL A 15 -8.21 -10.86 -9.80
N GLY A 16 -7.74 -12.11 -9.96
CA GLY A 16 -7.92 -13.17 -8.98
C GLY A 16 -7.18 -12.90 -7.67
N GLU A 17 -5.92 -12.46 -7.73
CA GLU A 17 -5.16 -12.08 -6.55
C GLU A 17 -5.84 -10.94 -5.78
N LYS A 18 -6.31 -9.89 -6.47
CA LYS A 18 -7.08 -8.81 -5.87
C LYS A 18 -8.36 -9.30 -5.20
N ARG A 19 -9.07 -10.21 -5.86
CA ARG A 19 -10.29 -10.83 -5.31
C ARG A 19 -9.98 -11.63 -4.05
N VAL A 20 -8.99 -12.51 -4.11
CA VAL A 20 -8.56 -13.36 -2.99
C VAL A 20 -8.06 -12.51 -1.83
N PHE A 21 -7.25 -11.48 -2.09
CA PHE A 21 -6.77 -10.54 -1.07
C PHE A 21 -7.93 -9.89 -0.31
N ASN A 22 -8.94 -9.40 -1.04
CA ASN A 22 -10.10 -8.77 -0.42
C ASN A 22 -10.92 -9.78 0.40
N ILE A 23 -11.10 -11.00 -0.11
CA ILE A 23 -11.76 -12.09 0.64
C ILE A 23 -10.99 -12.38 1.93
N LEU A 24 -9.68 -12.60 1.86
CA LEU A 24 -8.85 -12.88 3.03
C LEU A 24 -8.92 -11.74 4.04
N LYS A 25 -8.87 -10.49 3.58
CA LYS A 25 -8.94 -9.28 4.43
C LYS A 25 -10.26 -9.16 5.17
N THR A 26 -11.39 -9.43 4.50
CA THR A 26 -12.73 -9.22 5.07
C THR A 26 -13.27 -10.43 5.82
N ALA A 27 -13.01 -11.64 5.33
CA ALA A 27 -13.56 -12.87 5.88
C ALA A 27 -12.80 -13.38 7.10
N LEU A 28 -11.49 -13.11 7.19
CA LEU A 28 -10.70 -13.56 8.34
C LEU A 28 -10.75 -12.55 9.52
N PRO A 29 -10.78 -13.03 10.77
CA PRO A 29 -10.61 -12.23 11.98
C PRO A 29 -9.26 -11.49 12.06
N ASP A 30 -9.15 -10.52 12.96
CA ASP A 30 -7.92 -9.77 13.23
C ASP A 30 -6.80 -10.57 13.93
N SER A 31 -7.10 -11.80 14.36
CA SER A 31 -6.08 -12.77 14.81
C SER A 31 -5.23 -13.32 13.66
N TYR A 32 -5.69 -13.19 12.41
CA TYR A 32 -4.98 -13.67 11.22
C TYR A 32 -4.05 -12.59 10.65
N TYR A 33 -2.84 -13.00 10.30
CA TYR A 33 -1.85 -12.20 9.59
C TYR A 33 -1.67 -12.78 8.19
N VAL A 34 -1.74 -11.93 7.17
CA VAL A 34 -1.69 -12.36 5.76
C VAL A 34 -0.64 -11.55 5.03
N TRP A 35 0.35 -12.22 4.48
CA TRP A 35 1.33 -11.63 3.57
C TRP A 35 0.94 -11.91 2.13
N PHE A 36 0.93 -10.88 1.31
CA PHE A 36 0.80 -10.97 -0.13
C PHE A 36 2.19 -10.79 -0.77
N ASN A 37 2.55 -11.69 -1.68
CA ASN A 37 3.78 -11.60 -2.48
C ASN A 37 5.07 -11.47 -1.63
N ALA A 38 5.13 -12.16 -0.48
CA ALA A 38 6.28 -12.10 0.42
C ALA A 38 7.51 -12.80 -0.18
N ARG A 39 8.67 -12.14 -0.14
CA ARG A 39 9.93 -12.70 -0.65
C ARG A 39 10.49 -13.73 0.32
N ILE A 40 10.69 -14.95 -0.17
CA ILE A 40 11.36 -16.05 0.55
C ILE A 40 12.40 -16.68 -0.37
N ASN A 41 13.70 -16.48 -0.12
CA ASN A 41 14.80 -17.02 -0.94
C ASN A 41 14.60 -16.80 -2.46
N ASN A 42 14.29 -15.55 -2.86
CA ASN A 42 13.97 -15.15 -4.25
C ASN A 42 12.75 -15.86 -4.88
N ARG A 43 11.87 -16.41 -4.05
CA ARG A 43 10.56 -16.90 -4.44
C ARG A 43 9.48 -16.06 -3.80
N TYR A 44 8.32 -16.06 -4.43
CA TYR A 44 7.23 -15.15 -4.12
C TYR A 44 5.93 -15.95 -4.14
N PRO A 45 5.55 -16.60 -3.02
CA PRO A 45 4.20 -17.11 -2.86
C PRO A 45 3.17 -15.98 -2.89
N ASP A 46 2.02 -16.25 -3.51
CA ASP A 46 0.95 -15.25 -3.62
C ASP A 46 0.43 -14.87 -2.24
N PHE A 47 0.13 -15.85 -1.38
CA PHE A 47 -0.28 -15.57 0.01
C PHE A 47 0.38 -16.48 1.03
N ILE A 48 0.73 -15.91 2.19
CA ILE A 48 1.10 -16.64 3.40
C ILE A 48 0.16 -16.19 4.51
N ILE A 49 -0.53 -17.13 5.14
CA ILE A 49 -1.51 -16.88 6.19
C ILE A 49 -0.96 -17.48 7.48
N MET A 50 -0.97 -16.71 8.57
CA MET A 50 -0.58 -17.15 9.90
C MET A 50 -1.68 -16.85 10.92
N GLU A 51 -1.99 -17.83 11.76
CA GLU A 51 -2.82 -17.66 12.96
C GLU A 51 -2.28 -18.57 14.08
N ALA A 52 -2.48 -18.18 15.34
CA ALA A 52 -1.81 -18.78 16.49
C ALA A 52 -2.17 -20.26 16.72
N GLU A 53 -3.40 -20.67 16.47
CA GLU A 53 -3.89 -22.05 16.63
C GLU A 53 -3.87 -22.84 15.32
N LEU A 54 -3.90 -22.16 14.18
CA LEU A 54 -3.87 -22.76 12.85
C LEU A 54 -2.44 -23.11 12.41
N GLY A 55 -1.47 -22.26 12.75
CA GLY A 55 -0.12 -22.31 12.20
C GLY A 55 -0.02 -21.50 10.90
N ILE A 56 0.58 -22.07 9.86
CA ILE A 56 0.82 -21.36 8.58
C ILE A 56 0.20 -22.06 7.38
N VAL A 57 -0.42 -21.31 6.47
CA VAL A 57 -0.89 -21.80 5.17
C VAL A 57 -0.31 -20.94 4.05
N VAL A 58 0.25 -21.57 3.02
CA VAL A 58 0.72 -20.87 1.80
C VAL A 58 -0.26 -21.12 0.66
N LEU A 59 -0.73 -20.08 -0.01
CA LEU A 59 -1.66 -20.20 -1.13
C LEU A 59 -1.04 -19.71 -2.44
N GLU A 60 -1.31 -20.44 -3.51
CA GLU A 60 -1.07 -20.04 -4.89
C GLU A 60 -2.42 -19.71 -5.57
N VAL A 61 -2.49 -18.61 -6.30
CA VAL A 61 -3.67 -18.15 -7.02
C VAL A 61 -3.44 -18.24 -8.53
N LYS A 62 -4.46 -18.73 -9.26
CA LYS A 62 -4.45 -18.77 -10.72
C LYS A 62 -5.77 -18.29 -11.30
N ASP A 63 -5.67 -17.37 -12.24
CA ASP A 63 -6.77 -16.83 -13.04
C ASP A 63 -7.03 -17.57 -14.35
N TRP A 64 -6.62 -18.84 -14.42
CA TRP A 64 -6.74 -19.62 -15.65
C TRP A 64 -8.20 -19.81 -16.07
N GLU A 65 -8.46 -19.58 -17.35
CA GLU A 65 -9.72 -19.95 -17.98
C GLU A 65 -9.68 -21.42 -18.41
N LEU A 66 -10.81 -22.14 -18.38
CA LEU A 66 -10.85 -23.57 -18.71
C LEU A 66 -10.28 -23.88 -20.11
N ASN A 67 -10.49 -22.96 -21.05
CA ASN A 67 -10.01 -23.08 -22.43
C ASN A 67 -8.55 -22.65 -22.61
N SER A 68 -7.94 -21.98 -21.62
CA SER A 68 -6.52 -21.63 -21.66
C SER A 68 -5.61 -22.81 -21.31
N VAL A 69 -6.16 -23.85 -20.69
CA VAL A 69 -5.45 -25.09 -20.34
C VAL A 69 -5.76 -26.17 -21.39
N SER A 70 -4.72 -26.73 -21.98
CA SER A 70 -4.80 -27.82 -22.96
C SER A 70 -4.68 -29.20 -22.31
N LYS A 71 -3.81 -29.33 -21.30
CA LYS A 71 -3.59 -30.58 -20.55
C LYS A 71 -3.26 -30.25 -19.10
N ALA A 72 -3.69 -31.12 -18.18
CA ALA A 72 -3.35 -31.02 -16.77
C ALA A 72 -3.03 -32.41 -16.21
N ASP A 73 -1.99 -32.49 -15.37
CA ASP A 73 -1.66 -33.65 -14.56
C ASP A 73 -1.20 -33.22 -13.16
N LYS A 74 -0.87 -34.20 -12.32
CA LYS A 74 -0.54 -33.97 -10.91
C LYS A 74 0.70 -33.09 -10.71
N ASN A 75 1.55 -32.94 -11.73
CA ASN A 75 2.81 -32.20 -11.65
C ASN A 75 2.80 -30.95 -12.53
N LEU A 76 2.21 -31.02 -13.72
CA LEU A 76 2.31 -30.01 -14.77
C LEU A 76 0.96 -29.72 -15.45
N PHE A 77 0.83 -28.46 -15.86
CA PHE A 77 -0.25 -27.93 -16.68
C PHE A 77 0.36 -27.43 -17.98
N TYR A 78 -0.33 -27.63 -19.09
CA TYR A 78 0.05 -27.11 -20.39
C TYR A 78 -1.00 -26.10 -20.83
N THR A 79 -0.54 -24.93 -21.26
CA THR A 79 -1.41 -23.93 -21.88
C THR A 79 -1.78 -24.36 -23.30
N THR A 80 -2.74 -23.67 -23.92
CA THR A 80 -3.01 -23.83 -25.36
C THR A 80 -1.85 -23.36 -26.25
N SER A 81 -0.96 -22.50 -25.74
CA SER A 81 0.31 -22.15 -26.39
C SER A 81 1.42 -23.20 -26.18
N ASN A 82 1.10 -24.36 -25.58
CA ASN A 82 2.03 -25.45 -25.27
C ASN A 82 3.14 -25.06 -24.27
N GLU A 83 2.89 -24.05 -23.43
CA GLU A 83 3.77 -23.65 -22.35
C GLU A 83 3.50 -24.55 -21.12
N ALA A 84 4.56 -25.14 -20.56
CA ALA A 84 4.47 -25.96 -19.36
C ALA A 84 4.52 -25.10 -18.10
N LYS A 85 3.49 -25.18 -17.26
CA LYS A 85 3.37 -24.53 -15.95
C LYS A 85 3.30 -25.58 -14.85
N LYS A 86 3.82 -25.27 -13.67
CA LYS A 86 3.75 -26.16 -12.52
C LYS A 86 2.31 -26.30 -12.04
N ASN A 87 1.96 -27.47 -11.51
CA ASN A 87 0.72 -27.65 -10.77
C ASN A 87 0.67 -26.64 -9.60
N PRO A 88 -0.39 -25.82 -9.48
CA PRO A 88 -0.46 -24.77 -8.45
C PRO A 88 -0.31 -25.29 -7.01
N ILE A 89 -0.81 -26.49 -6.70
CA ILE A 89 -0.66 -27.10 -5.37
C ILE A 89 0.81 -27.50 -5.14
N GLU A 90 1.47 -28.10 -6.13
CA GLU A 90 2.90 -28.44 -6.03
C GLU A 90 3.78 -27.20 -5.94
N GLN A 91 3.39 -26.11 -6.59
CA GLN A 91 4.07 -24.82 -6.46
C GLN A 91 3.93 -24.24 -5.06
N ALA A 92 2.70 -24.19 -4.51
CA ALA A 92 2.45 -23.76 -3.14
C ALA A 92 3.23 -24.62 -2.14
N ARG A 93 3.25 -25.95 -2.35
CA ARG A 93 4.02 -26.90 -1.55
C ARG A 93 5.52 -26.60 -1.56
N GLU A 94 6.10 -26.31 -2.72
CA GLU A 94 7.52 -25.94 -2.82
C GLU A 94 7.83 -24.69 -2.00
N TYR A 95 6.99 -23.65 -2.12
CA TYR A 95 7.13 -22.44 -1.31
C TYR A 95 7.03 -22.73 0.19
N THR A 96 6.07 -23.56 0.61
CA THR A 96 5.95 -24.00 2.00
C THR A 96 7.21 -24.69 2.50
N LEU A 97 7.81 -25.60 1.72
CA LEU A 97 9.02 -26.30 2.12
C LEU A 97 10.23 -25.36 2.25
N ILE A 98 10.37 -24.41 1.33
CA ILE A 98 11.42 -23.36 1.42
C ILE A 98 11.23 -22.57 2.72
N LEU A 99 10.00 -22.12 2.99
CA LEU A 99 9.68 -21.34 4.17
C LEU A 99 9.96 -22.10 5.49
N ILE A 100 9.59 -23.38 5.55
CA ILE A 100 9.86 -24.23 6.72
C ILE A 100 11.35 -24.34 6.98
N ASN A 101 12.16 -24.48 5.94
CA ASN A 101 13.62 -24.56 6.10
C ASN A 101 14.19 -23.24 6.66
N GLU A 102 13.62 -22.09 6.31
CA GLU A 102 13.98 -20.81 6.91
C GLU A 102 13.55 -20.74 8.39
N PHE A 103 12.31 -21.11 8.71
CA PHE A 103 11.83 -21.11 10.10
C PHE A 103 12.60 -22.08 11.01
N LYS A 104 13.04 -23.23 10.48
CA LYS A 104 13.83 -24.21 11.22
C LYS A 104 15.19 -23.69 11.70
N LYS A 105 15.68 -22.57 11.14
CA LYS A 105 16.90 -21.91 11.62
C LYS A 105 16.70 -21.22 12.96
N SER A 106 15.45 -20.90 13.33
CA SER A 106 15.13 -20.23 14.59
C SER A 106 14.81 -21.24 15.69
N GLN A 107 15.58 -21.20 16.78
CA GLN A 107 15.34 -22.06 17.95
C GLN A 107 13.97 -21.81 18.60
N ALA A 108 13.43 -20.59 18.46
CA ALA A 108 12.11 -20.25 18.99
C ALA A 108 10.96 -20.99 18.28
N LEU A 109 11.17 -21.45 17.04
CA LEU A 109 10.14 -22.03 16.18
C LEU A 109 10.24 -23.55 16.06
N VAL A 110 11.27 -24.18 16.64
CA VAL A 110 11.49 -25.63 16.57
C VAL A 110 11.37 -26.31 17.93
N GLN A 111 10.98 -27.59 17.89
CA GLN A 111 10.97 -28.46 19.05
C GLN A 111 12.40 -28.72 19.53
N GLN A 112 12.64 -28.43 20.80
CA GLN A 112 13.99 -28.47 21.39
C GLN A 112 14.42 -29.88 21.83
N SER A 113 13.48 -30.78 22.07
CA SER A 113 13.77 -32.14 22.57
C SER A 113 12.75 -33.17 22.09
N GLY A 114 13.04 -34.44 22.31
CA GLY A 114 12.18 -35.56 21.90
C GLY A 114 12.38 -36.00 20.44
N LYS A 115 11.53 -36.94 20.00
CA LYS A 115 11.63 -37.62 18.69
C LYS A 115 11.57 -36.67 17.50
N TYR A 116 10.94 -35.50 17.66
CA TYR A 116 10.74 -34.52 16.59
C TYR A 116 11.61 -33.27 16.77
N SER A 117 12.67 -33.35 17.58
CA SER A 117 13.62 -32.25 17.75
C SER A 117 14.12 -31.71 16.41
N GLY A 118 14.17 -30.38 16.28
CA GLY A 118 14.52 -29.67 15.04
C GLY A 118 13.39 -29.54 14.01
N ASN A 119 12.20 -30.11 14.27
CA ASN A 119 10.99 -29.81 13.49
C ASN A 119 10.23 -28.62 14.06
N LEU A 120 9.38 -27.99 13.23
CA LEU A 120 8.54 -26.91 13.68
C LEU A 120 7.60 -27.36 14.80
N LEU A 121 7.31 -26.42 15.70
CA LEU A 121 6.40 -26.64 16.82
C LEU A 121 4.93 -26.42 16.47
N PHE A 122 4.61 -25.99 15.24
CA PHE A 122 3.26 -25.71 14.76
C PHE A 122 3.03 -26.35 13.39
N THR A 123 1.76 -26.53 13.04
CA THR A 123 1.35 -27.12 11.77
C THR A 123 1.54 -26.17 10.60
N TYR A 124 1.74 -26.73 9.41
CA TYR A 124 1.80 -25.94 8.18
C TYR A 124 1.04 -26.64 7.04
N GLY A 125 0.48 -25.83 6.15
CA GLY A 125 -0.36 -26.24 5.04
C GLY A 125 -0.05 -25.47 3.76
N HIS A 126 -0.67 -25.91 2.69
CA HIS A 126 -0.59 -25.23 1.39
C HIS A 126 -1.87 -25.45 0.61
N GLY A 127 -2.16 -24.60 -0.35
CA GLY A 127 -3.31 -24.80 -1.22
C GLY A 127 -3.25 -23.95 -2.48
N ALA A 128 -4.19 -24.20 -3.37
CA ALA A 128 -4.38 -23.42 -4.59
C ALA A 128 -5.78 -22.81 -4.65
N ILE A 129 -5.89 -21.64 -5.26
CA ILE A 129 -7.16 -21.00 -5.58
C ILE A 129 -7.24 -20.81 -7.09
N LEU A 130 -8.30 -21.34 -7.70
CA LEU A 130 -8.55 -21.29 -9.13
C LEU A 130 -9.75 -20.38 -9.40
N CYS A 131 -9.49 -19.09 -9.62
CA CYS A 131 -10.51 -18.05 -9.58
C CYS A 131 -11.58 -18.19 -10.67
N ASN A 132 -11.19 -18.68 -11.85
CA ASN A 132 -12.06 -18.76 -13.03
C ASN A 132 -12.43 -20.20 -13.43
N LEU A 133 -11.94 -21.22 -12.70
CA LEU A 133 -12.22 -22.63 -13.01
C LEU A 133 -13.34 -23.19 -12.15
N SER A 134 -14.41 -23.64 -12.82
CA SER A 134 -15.48 -24.43 -12.20
C SER A 134 -15.00 -25.84 -11.88
N ARG A 135 -15.30 -26.35 -10.68
CA ARG A 135 -14.90 -27.70 -10.27
C ARG A 135 -15.39 -28.78 -11.24
N ASP A 136 -16.69 -28.79 -11.53
CA ASP A 136 -17.29 -29.85 -12.34
C ASP A 136 -16.80 -29.80 -13.79
N SER A 137 -16.68 -28.59 -14.35
CA SER A 137 -16.16 -28.40 -15.71
C SER A 137 -14.68 -28.79 -15.82
N PHE A 138 -13.90 -28.52 -14.77
CA PHE A 138 -12.49 -28.89 -14.71
C PHE A 138 -12.32 -30.41 -14.65
N ILE A 139 -13.03 -31.09 -13.73
CA ILE A 139 -12.97 -32.54 -13.58
C ILE A 139 -13.48 -33.24 -14.85
N MET A 140 -14.53 -32.73 -15.48
CA MET A 140 -15.02 -33.29 -16.75
C MET A 140 -13.97 -33.25 -17.86
N LYS A 141 -13.16 -32.20 -17.91
CA LYS A 141 -12.15 -32.01 -18.96
C LYS A 141 -10.83 -32.72 -18.66
N PHE A 142 -10.36 -32.70 -17.41
CA PHE A 142 -9.02 -33.15 -17.05
C PHE A 142 -8.99 -34.31 -16.05
N GLY A 143 -10.14 -34.71 -15.49
CA GLY A 143 -10.23 -35.69 -14.42
C GLY A 143 -9.80 -35.14 -13.06
N ASN A 144 -9.63 -36.05 -12.10
CA ASN A 144 -9.22 -35.72 -10.73
C ASN A 144 -7.70 -35.49 -10.65
N VAL A 145 -7.29 -34.27 -11.03
CA VAL A 145 -5.89 -33.84 -10.98
C VAL A 145 -5.51 -33.31 -9.60
N PHE A 146 -6.43 -32.59 -8.95
CA PHE A 146 -6.23 -32.01 -7.62
C PHE A 146 -6.91 -32.84 -6.53
N ASP A 147 -6.36 -32.77 -5.32
CA ASP A 147 -7.05 -33.16 -4.11
C ASP A 147 -7.95 -32.00 -3.65
N ASP A 148 -9.25 -32.25 -3.50
CA ASP A 148 -10.26 -31.24 -3.18
C ASP A 148 -10.06 -30.57 -1.83
N ASP A 149 -9.29 -31.16 -0.91
CA ASP A 149 -8.94 -30.52 0.37
C ASP A 149 -7.93 -29.38 0.19
N PHE A 150 -7.18 -29.38 -0.91
CA PHE A 150 -6.07 -28.47 -1.17
C PHE A 150 -6.36 -27.43 -2.27
N VAL A 151 -7.56 -27.42 -2.85
CA VAL A 151 -7.93 -26.48 -3.92
C VAL A 151 -9.28 -25.82 -3.71
N ILE A 152 -9.37 -24.50 -3.87
CA ILE A 152 -10.64 -23.77 -3.92
C ILE A 152 -10.92 -23.40 -5.37
N TYR A 153 -11.98 -23.97 -5.94
CA TYR A 153 -12.49 -23.62 -7.26
C TYR A 153 -13.36 -22.35 -7.21
N LYS A 154 -13.75 -21.85 -8.39
CA LYS A 154 -14.56 -20.65 -8.57
C LYS A 154 -15.82 -20.63 -7.70
N GLU A 155 -16.56 -21.73 -7.62
CA GLU A 155 -17.77 -21.84 -6.79
C GLU A 155 -17.47 -21.74 -5.30
N GLY A 156 -16.33 -22.28 -4.86
CA GLY A 156 -15.88 -22.18 -3.48
C GLY A 156 -15.59 -20.75 -3.06
N LEU A 157 -14.99 -19.93 -3.95
CA LEU A 157 -14.79 -18.51 -3.69
C LEU A 157 -16.11 -17.76 -3.55
N TYR A 158 -17.09 -18.01 -4.44
CA TYR A 158 -18.41 -17.40 -4.31
C TYR A 158 -19.10 -17.82 -3.01
N ALA A 159 -18.98 -19.07 -2.59
CA ALA A 159 -19.55 -19.53 -1.34
C ALA A 159 -18.92 -18.78 -0.14
N ILE A 160 -17.60 -18.65 -0.12
CA ILE A 160 -16.85 -17.93 0.92
C ILE A 160 -17.25 -16.44 1.00
N GLU A 161 -17.46 -15.78 -0.15
CA GLU A 161 -17.90 -14.38 -0.18
C GLU A 161 -19.28 -14.18 0.48
N ASN A 162 -20.10 -15.23 0.53
CA ASN A 162 -21.43 -15.20 1.16
C ASN A 162 -21.44 -15.74 2.59
N ASP A 163 -20.48 -16.60 2.95
CA ASP A 163 -20.32 -17.16 4.29
C ASP A 163 -18.83 -17.28 4.64
N VAL A 164 -18.38 -16.30 5.42
CA VAL A 164 -16.97 -16.13 5.79
C VAL A 164 -16.43 -17.28 6.66
N VAL A 165 -17.31 -18.00 7.37
CA VAL A 165 -16.91 -19.14 8.22
C VAL A 165 -16.31 -20.27 7.37
N LEU A 166 -16.77 -20.41 6.13
CA LEU A 166 -16.28 -21.44 5.20
C LEU A 166 -14.80 -21.28 4.89
N LEU A 167 -14.26 -20.06 4.91
CA LEU A 167 -12.84 -19.84 4.62
C LEU A 167 -11.95 -20.52 5.66
N GLU A 168 -12.24 -20.35 6.95
CA GLU A 168 -11.47 -20.97 8.03
C GLU A 168 -11.54 -22.50 7.97
N GLU A 169 -12.72 -23.06 7.68
CA GLU A 169 -12.88 -24.51 7.50
C GLU A 169 -12.04 -25.03 6.33
N ARG A 170 -12.01 -24.29 5.21
CA ARG A 170 -11.21 -24.63 4.03
C ARG A 170 -9.72 -24.55 4.33
N LEU A 171 -9.26 -23.48 4.98
CA LEU A 171 -7.85 -23.34 5.38
C LEU A 171 -7.41 -24.48 6.28
N ARG A 172 -8.25 -24.92 7.23
CA ARG A 172 -7.93 -26.08 8.07
C ARG A 172 -7.72 -27.34 7.22
N ARG A 173 -8.53 -27.59 6.18
CA ARG A 173 -8.39 -28.78 5.31
C ARG A 173 -7.09 -28.82 4.50
N MET A 174 -6.45 -27.68 4.26
CA MET A 174 -5.21 -27.54 3.49
C MET A 174 -3.93 -28.02 4.20
N PHE A 175 -4.04 -28.78 5.29
CA PHE A 175 -2.91 -29.27 6.07
C PHE A 175 -2.66 -30.76 5.80
N PRO A 176 -1.54 -31.14 5.14
CA PRO A 176 -1.23 -32.54 4.86
C PRO A 176 -1.01 -33.39 6.11
N THR A 177 -0.58 -32.76 7.20
CA THR A 177 -0.40 -33.40 8.49
C THR A 177 -0.77 -32.41 9.58
N ARG A 178 -1.68 -32.83 10.46
CA ARG A 178 -2.05 -32.07 11.66
C ARG A 178 -1.54 -32.77 12.89
N PHE A 179 -1.05 -31.98 13.83
CA PHE A 179 -0.69 -32.43 15.17
C PHE A 179 -1.06 -31.33 16.15
N ASP A 180 -1.35 -31.72 17.39
CA ASP A 180 -1.69 -30.76 18.42
C ASP A 180 -0.44 -29.97 18.82
N PHE A 181 -0.59 -28.65 18.89
CA PHE A 181 0.45 -27.76 19.40
C PHE A 181 -0.18 -26.67 20.27
N SER A 182 0.60 -26.14 21.20
CA SER A 182 0.17 -24.97 21.97
C SER A 182 0.10 -23.75 21.05
N PRO A 183 -0.91 -22.88 21.19
CA PRO A 183 -1.03 -21.68 20.36
C PRO A 183 0.28 -20.88 20.35
N LEU A 184 0.65 -20.34 19.19
CA LEU A 184 1.88 -19.57 19.03
C LEU A 184 1.92 -18.41 20.03
N SER A 185 3.00 -18.37 20.82
CA SER A 185 3.25 -17.24 21.71
C SER A 185 3.57 -15.98 20.92
N LYS A 186 3.40 -14.81 21.55
CA LYS A 186 3.75 -13.52 20.94
C LYS A 186 5.19 -13.51 20.40
N ASN A 187 6.15 -14.04 21.14
CA ASN A 187 7.55 -14.11 20.72
C ASN A 187 7.75 -14.97 19.46
N GLN A 188 7.00 -16.09 19.35
CA GLN A 188 7.07 -16.95 18.16
C GLN A 188 6.43 -16.27 16.94
N MET A 189 5.27 -15.63 17.12
CA MET A 189 4.63 -14.86 16.07
C MET A 189 5.52 -13.69 15.61
N ASP A 190 6.15 -12.98 16.53
CA ASP A 190 7.04 -11.86 16.21
C ASP A 190 8.30 -12.34 15.48
N GLU A 191 8.81 -13.53 15.80
CA GLU A 191 9.92 -14.16 15.08
C GLU A 191 9.53 -14.58 13.66
N ILE A 192 8.33 -15.15 13.47
CA ILE A 192 7.79 -15.47 12.13
C ILE A 192 7.66 -14.18 11.31
N LYS A 193 7.04 -13.14 11.89
CA LYS A 193 6.91 -11.83 11.25
C LYS A 193 8.28 -11.26 10.89
N ARG A 194 9.28 -11.37 11.76
CA ARG A 194 10.65 -10.92 11.50
C ARG A 194 11.27 -11.67 10.32
N ILE A 195 11.07 -12.97 10.20
CA ILE A 195 11.59 -13.76 9.08
C ILE A 195 10.90 -13.38 7.76
N LEU A 196 9.57 -13.20 7.79
CA LEU A 196 8.80 -12.81 6.61
C LEU A 196 9.01 -11.35 6.17
N ASN A 197 9.21 -10.44 7.13
CA ASN A 197 9.42 -9.01 6.87
C ASN A 197 10.89 -8.66 6.67
N GLY A 198 11.82 -9.40 7.27
CA GLY A 198 13.27 -9.16 7.23
C GLY A 198 13.97 -9.69 5.99
N GLN A 199 13.23 -10.25 5.03
CA GLN A 199 13.71 -10.55 3.67
C GLN A 199 13.31 -9.46 2.64
N LEU A 200 12.82 -8.32 3.12
CA LEU A 200 12.93 -7.03 2.43
C LEU A 200 14.36 -6.51 2.72
N ASP A 201 15.18 -6.32 1.68
CA ASP A 201 16.65 -6.23 1.73
C ASP A 201 17.24 -5.38 2.89
N PHE A 202 17.96 -6.05 3.81
CA PHE A 202 18.89 -5.44 4.76
C PHE A 202 20.33 -5.84 4.42
N GLU A 203 20.87 -5.33 3.32
CA GLU A 203 22.33 -5.34 3.07
C GLU A 203 22.95 -3.92 3.02
N ALA A 204 22.19 -2.87 3.33
CA ALA A 204 22.71 -1.49 3.34
C ALA A 204 22.55 -0.75 4.68
N VAL A 205 22.69 -1.41 5.84
CA VAL A 205 22.98 -0.71 7.11
C VAL A 205 23.88 -1.60 7.96
N ASN A 206 25.17 -1.65 7.60
CA ASN A 206 26.18 -2.26 8.45
C ASN A 206 26.99 -1.17 9.14
N LYS A 207 27.09 -1.30 10.47
CA LYS A 207 28.06 -0.68 11.39
C LYS A 207 27.88 0.81 11.75
N GLU A 208 27.03 1.04 12.75
CA GLU A 208 27.23 1.92 13.91
C GLU A 208 25.86 2.01 14.62
N SER A 209 25.52 1.14 15.57
CA SER A 209 25.72 1.47 16.98
C SER A 209 25.37 0.25 17.84
N VAL A 210 26.37 -0.59 18.10
CA VAL A 210 26.37 -1.47 19.27
C VAL A 210 27.16 -0.75 20.35
N CYS A 211 26.50 -0.05 21.28
CA CYS A 211 26.97 0.10 22.66
C CYS A 211 26.00 0.89 23.57
N LYS A 212 25.51 0.20 24.63
CA LYS A 212 25.22 0.66 26.02
C LYS A 212 24.22 1.83 26.20
N VAL A 213 23.20 1.79 27.07
CA VAL A 213 23.21 1.74 28.56
C VAL A 213 21.75 1.45 29.01
N LYS A 214 21.44 0.31 29.65
CA LYS A 214 21.07 0.10 31.09
C LYS A 214 20.13 1.14 31.78
N GLU A 215 19.04 0.61 32.34
CA GLU A 215 18.26 1.01 33.55
C GLU A 215 18.23 2.47 34.01
N GLU A 216 17.02 3.01 34.24
CA GLU A 216 16.66 3.57 35.57
C GLU A 216 15.14 3.79 35.76
N ARG A 217 14.71 3.46 36.98
CA ARG A 217 13.44 3.79 37.64
C ARG A 217 13.53 5.21 38.24
N GLU A 218 12.39 5.75 38.69
CA GLU A 218 12.18 7.06 39.36
C GLU A 218 11.99 8.18 38.32
N VAL A 219 10.84 8.87 38.26
CA VAL A 219 10.47 9.90 39.24
C VAL A 219 8.98 9.82 39.58
N ASN A 220 8.71 9.49 40.84
CA ASN A 220 7.40 9.63 41.48
C ASN A 220 7.62 10.53 42.70
N SER A 221 7.84 11.83 42.49
CA SER A 221 7.85 12.84 43.56
C SER A 221 7.91 14.25 42.96
N MET A 222 6.76 14.88 42.73
CA MET A 222 6.58 16.34 42.76
C MET A 222 5.13 16.66 42.41
N LEU A 223 4.25 16.62 43.42
CA LEU A 223 2.95 17.31 43.43
C LEU A 223 2.42 17.30 44.87
N MET A 224 3.11 18.07 45.72
CA MET A 224 2.66 18.51 47.03
C MET A 224 3.13 19.97 47.16
N GLY A 225 2.20 20.91 47.37
CA GLY A 225 2.53 22.26 47.84
C GLY A 225 1.93 23.44 47.06
N ASP A 226 0.70 23.79 47.42
CA ASP A 226 0.26 25.13 47.85
C ASP A 226 0.14 26.35 46.89
N THR A 227 -1.13 26.67 46.60
CA THR A 227 -1.92 27.91 46.83
C THR A 227 -1.38 29.37 46.76
N LEU A 228 -2.21 30.21 46.08
CA LEU A 228 -2.54 31.66 46.25
C LEU A 228 -1.54 32.69 45.64
N THR A 229 -1.91 33.81 44.98
CA THR A 229 -3.08 34.72 45.03
C THR A 229 -3.14 35.69 43.81
N LYS A 230 -4.27 36.41 43.68
CA LYS A 230 -4.77 37.35 42.64
C LYS A 230 -3.99 38.68 42.41
N ASP A 231 -4.21 39.27 41.22
CA ASP A 231 -4.57 40.69 40.86
C ASP A 231 -3.93 41.05 39.49
N GLY A 232 -4.49 41.75 38.49
CA GLY A 232 -5.73 42.49 38.23
C GLY A 232 -5.59 43.26 36.88
N PHE A 233 -6.69 43.84 36.35
CA PHE A 233 -6.82 44.83 35.25
C PHE A 233 -6.49 44.38 33.80
N SER A 234 -7.14 44.82 32.70
CA SER A 234 -8.31 45.68 32.44
C SER A 234 -8.65 45.67 30.95
N ASP A 235 -9.96 45.65 30.65
CA ASP A 235 -10.71 46.44 29.66
C ASP A 235 -10.18 46.70 28.23
N GLY A 236 -11.01 46.40 27.20
CA GLY A 236 -10.73 46.81 25.82
C GLY A 236 -11.58 46.17 24.71
N LYS A 237 -12.84 46.62 24.57
CA LYS A 237 -13.80 46.36 23.46
C LYS A 237 -13.17 46.21 22.07
N LYS A 238 -13.70 45.29 21.23
CA LYS A 238 -14.19 45.60 19.85
C LYS A 238 -14.94 44.44 19.16
N LYS A 239 -16.22 44.76 18.86
CA LYS A 239 -17.01 44.49 17.64
C LYS A 239 -17.09 43.04 17.10
N ALA A 240 -18.26 42.46 17.31
CA ALA A 240 -18.84 41.40 16.51
C ALA A 240 -18.88 41.79 15.01
N HIS A 241 -18.31 40.95 14.16
CA HIS A 241 -18.71 40.78 12.78
C HIS A 241 -19.26 39.36 12.65
N GLY A 242 -20.50 39.25 12.17
CA GLY A 242 -21.17 37.98 11.93
C GLY A 242 -20.37 37.17 10.90
N ILE A 243 -19.87 36.01 11.32
CA ILE A 243 -19.34 35.01 10.42
C ILE A 243 -20.50 34.08 10.05
N THR A 244 -20.85 34.11 8.77
CA THR A 244 -21.71 33.14 8.11
C THR A 244 -21.08 31.76 8.24
N LEU A 245 -21.67 30.90 9.07
CA LEU A 245 -21.29 29.49 9.22
C LEU A 245 -21.54 28.76 7.89
N LYS A 246 -20.48 28.48 7.12
CA LYS A 246 -20.55 27.51 6.01
C LYS A 246 -20.46 26.09 6.60
N LYS A 247 -21.39 25.25 6.14
CA LYS A 247 -21.57 23.82 6.47
C LYS A 247 -20.25 23.03 6.53
N LYS A 248 -19.65 22.88 7.71
CA LYS A 248 -18.73 21.78 8.04
C LYS A 248 -18.74 21.31 9.51
N SER A 249 -19.66 21.82 10.35
CA SER A 249 -19.69 21.50 11.78
C SER A 249 -20.78 20.52 12.23
N TYR A 250 -21.51 19.89 11.32
CA TYR A 250 -22.59 18.95 11.70
C TYR A 250 -22.15 17.48 11.80
N VAL A 251 -21.07 17.06 11.15
CA VAL A 251 -20.66 15.63 11.15
C VAL A 251 -20.00 15.25 12.47
N ILE A 252 -19.17 16.12 13.05
CA ILE A 252 -18.50 15.85 14.33
C ILE A 252 -19.52 15.80 15.48
N LEU A 253 -20.53 16.67 15.47
CA LEU A 253 -21.55 16.71 16.52
C LEU A 253 -22.50 15.51 16.46
N VAL A 254 -22.84 15.01 15.25
CA VAL A 254 -23.71 13.83 15.09
C VAL A 254 -22.96 12.53 15.40
N VAL A 255 -21.67 12.42 15.04
CA VAL A 255 -20.85 11.25 15.37
C VAL A 255 -20.58 11.18 16.89
N CYS A 256 -20.32 12.31 17.55
CA CYS A 256 -20.21 12.36 19.01
C CYS A 256 -21.55 12.06 19.70
N LEU A 257 -22.69 12.53 19.16
CA LEU A 257 -24.01 12.21 19.74
C LEU A 257 -24.32 10.72 19.61
N ILE A 258 -23.97 10.07 18.49
CA ILE A 258 -24.15 8.63 18.27
C ILE A 258 -23.23 7.82 19.20
N LEU A 259 -21.96 8.24 19.38
CA LEU A 259 -21.03 7.61 20.32
C LEU A 259 -21.49 7.76 21.78
N ILE A 260 -21.98 8.94 22.16
CA ILE A 260 -22.51 9.20 23.51
C ILE A 260 -23.80 8.39 23.74
N LEU A 261 -24.72 8.33 22.77
CA LEU A 261 -25.93 7.50 22.86
C LEU A 261 -25.62 5.99 22.87
N SER A 262 -24.51 5.57 22.27
CA SER A 262 -24.02 4.18 22.32
C SER A 262 -23.46 3.82 23.68
N ILE A 263 -22.79 4.76 24.35
CA ILE A 263 -22.25 4.61 25.71
C ILE A 263 -23.37 4.56 26.75
N PHE A 264 -24.44 5.35 26.56
CA PHE A 264 -25.59 5.36 27.48
C PHE A 264 -26.54 4.16 27.33
N LYS A 265 -26.36 3.29 26.32
CA LYS A 265 -27.17 2.06 26.15
C LYS A 265 -26.69 0.87 27.01
N VAL A 266 -25.53 1.02 27.68
CA VAL A 266 -24.91 -0.01 28.54
C VAL A 266 -25.26 0.18 30.03
N ILE A 267 -25.92 1.29 30.40
CA ILE A 267 -26.37 1.52 31.78
C ILE A 267 -27.87 1.73 31.73
N GLY A 268 -28.61 0.84 32.40
CA GLY A 268 -30.07 0.82 32.42
C GLY A 268 -30.68 2.19 32.71
N ALA A 269 -31.75 2.48 31.98
CA ALA A 269 -32.53 3.70 32.10
C ALA A 269 -33.01 3.91 33.54
N ASP A 270 -32.81 5.12 34.07
CA ASP A 270 -33.89 5.85 34.71
C ASP A 270 -33.54 7.35 34.87
N ARG A 271 -34.50 8.18 34.45
CA ARG A 271 -34.68 9.63 34.69
C ARG A 271 -33.80 10.62 33.90
N VAL A 272 -34.33 10.96 32.72
CA VAL A 272 -34.12 12.26 32.07
C VAL A 272 -35.19 13.23 32.60
N SER A 273 -34.80 14.20 33.41
CA SER A 273 -35.45 15.52 33.49
C SER A 273 -34.64 16.42 34.43
N GLU A 274 -34.35 17.64 33.97
CA GLU A 274 -33.64 18.72 34.68
C GLU A 274 -32.11 18.56 34.75
N VAL A 275 -31.40 19.23 33.83
CA VAL A 275 -30.46 20.35 34.11
C VAL A 275 -30.02 20.89 32.73
N ASN A 276 -30.78 21.85 32.20
CA ASN A 276 -30.39 22.67 31.05
C ASN A 276 -30.31 24.12 31.53
N SER A 277 -29.20 24.48 32.18
CA SER A 277 -28.78 25.89 32.35
C SER A 277 -27.40 26.09 33.02
N GLU A 278 -26.73 25.05 33.51
CA GLU A 278 -25.41 25.22 34.19
C GLU A 278 -24.21 24.63 33.45
N PHE A 279 -24.37 23.95 32.31
CA PHE A 279 -23.26 23.30 31.60
C PHE A 279 -22.47 24.19 30.62
N PHE A 280 -22.83 25.47 30.47
CA PHE A 280 -22.11 26.41 29.59
C PHE A 280 -21.13 27.35 30.30
N ASN A 281 -20.97 27.24 31.63
CA ASN A 281 -19.95 27.98 32.35
C ASN A 281 -19.30 27.06 33.40
N ASN A 282 -18.14 26.52 33.03
CA ASN A 282 -17.11 25.86 33.84
C ASN A 282 -16.78 24.46 33.30
N ASN A 283 -15.87 24.43 32.32
CA ASN A 283 -14.75 23.47 32.27
C ASN A 283 -13.81 23.83 31.11
N SER A 284 -13.11 24.95 31.28
CA SER A 284 -11.78 25.12 30.69
C SER A 284 -10.76 24.56 31.68
N SER A 285 -10.32 23.32 31.47
CA SER A 285 -9.05 22.80 32.00
C SER A 285 -8.65 21.53 31.22
N THR A 286 -7.92 21.77 30.14
CA THR A 286 -6.66 21.10 29.75
C THR A 286 -6.55 19.57 29.93
N SER A 287 -6.64 18.86 28.81
CA SER A 287 -5.70 17.77 28.48
C SER A 287 -5.08 18.07 27.11
N ASN A 288 -3.82 18.50 27.11
CA ASN A 288 -2.98 18.76 25.94
C ASN A 288 -2.75 17.47 25.15
N GLU A 289 -3.50 17.22 24.08
CA GLU A 289 -2.96 16.42 22.97
C GLU A 289 -2.29 17.38 21.99
N LYS A 290 -1.06 17.78 22.35
CA LYS A 290 -0.21 18.64 21.50
C LYS A 290 0.37 17.90 20.30
N PHE A 291 0.22 16.57 20.23
CA PHE A 291 0.82 15.72 19.20
C PHE A 291 -0.27 14.92 18.47
N THR A 292 -0.06 14.70 17.18
CA THR A 292 -0.88 13.79 16.37
C THR A 292 -0.02 12.90 15.51
N SER A 293 -0.62 11.87 14.92
CA SER A 293 0.01 11.01 13.92
C SER A 293 -0.91 10.82 12.73
N PHE A 294 -0.38 11.00 11.52
CA PHE A 294 -1.12 10.88 10.27
C PHE A 294 -0.33 10.03 9.26
N GLU A 295 -1.01 9.07 8.64
CA GLU A 295 -0.48 8.18 7.59
C GLU A 295 -1.17 8.54 6.27
N GLY A 296 -0.41 8.73 5.20
CA GLY A 296 -0.95 8.97 3.86
C GLY A 296 0.12 9.23 2.81
N TYR A 297 -0.32 9.44 1.57
CA TYR A 297 0.53 9.71 0.43
C TYR A 297 0.74 11.21 0.22
N ILE A 298 1.93 11.59 -0.26
CA ILE A 298 2.26 12.98 -0.59
C ILE A 298 1.53 13.40 -1.87
N GLU A 299 0.63 14.38 -1.77
CA GLU A 299 -0.08 14.98 -2.91
C GLU A 299 0.60 16.24 -3.46
N CYS A 300 1.32 16.96 -2.59
CA CYS A 300 1.99 18.21 -2.96
C CYS A 300 3.21 18.43 -2.05
N ILE A 301 4.26 18.99 -2.64
CA ILE A 301 5.51 19.34 -1.98
C ILE A 301 5.78 20.83 -2.25
N GLU A 302 5.88 21.63 -1.20
CA GLU A 302 6.31 23.03 -1.26
C GLU A 302 7.68 23.15 -0.58
N LYS A 303 8.70 23.53 -1.36
CA LYS A 303 10.07 23.71 -0.88
C LYS A 303 10.34 25.18 -0.62
N PHE A 304 10.90 25.51 0.54
CA PHE A 304 11.23 26.88 0.92
C PHE A 304 12.73 27.16 0.79
N ASP A 305 13.09 28.42 0.51
CA ASP A 305 14.50 28.85 0.35
C ASP A 305 15.37 28.60 1.60
N ASN A 306 14.75 28.56 2.78
CA ASN A 306 15.43 28.25 4.03
C ASN A 306 15.75 26.74 4.19
N GLY A 307 15.36 25.91 3.22
CA GLY A 307 15.51 24.46 3.23
C GLY A 307 14.47 23.72 4.06
N ALA A 308 13.37 24.37 4.46
CA ALA A 308 12.20 23.67 5.00
C ALA A 308 11.33 23.13 3.86
N VAL A 309 10.46 22.17 4.18
CA VAL A 309 9.48 21.63 3.25
C VAL A 309 8.11 21.58 3.91
N ARG A 310 7.07 21.94 3.16
CA ARG A 310 5.68 21.66 3.52
C ARG A 310 5.13 20.59 2.58
N LEU A 311 4.49 19.59 3.16
CA LEU A 311 3.85 18.50 2.44
C LEU A 311 2.33 18.58 2.66
N ASN A 312 1.56 18.30 1.62
CA ASN A 312 0.15 17.94 1.77
C ASN A 312 0.04 16.41 1.66
N ILE A 313 -0.45 15.78 2.72
CA ILE A 313 -0.56 14.32 2.85
C ILE A 313 -2.04 13.94 2.85
N ASN A 314 -2.41 12.89 2.12
CA ASN A 314 -3.80 12.44 2.00
C ASN A 314 -3.90 10.92 2.19
N ASN A 315 -4.99 10.44 2.79
CA ASN A 315 -5.26 9.01 2.99
C ASN A 315 -6.51 8.49 2.25
N GLY A 316 -7.06 9.30 1.35
CA GLY A 316 -8.31 9.07 0.62
C GLY A 316 -9.57 9.57 1.34
N LEU A 317 -9.48 9.94 2.62
CA LEU A 317 -10.61 10.46 3.42
C LEU A 317 -10.40 11.91 3.85
N GLU A 318 -9.17 12.25 4.24
CA GLU A 318 -8.80 13.58 4.69
C GLU A 318 -7.36 13.92 4.28
N SER A 319 -7.05 15.23 4.34
CA SER A 319 -5.74 15.77 3.98
C SER A 319 -5.18 16.59 5.14
N TRP A 320 -3.87 16.49 5.35
CA TRP A 320 -3.14 17.18 6.40
C TRP A 320 -1.91 17.89 5.82
N GLU A 321 -1.63 19.08 6.36
CA GLU A 321 -0.37 19.76 6.10
C GLU A 321 0.69 19.32 7.11
N VAL A 322 1.89 18.99 6.62
CA VAL A 322 3.05 18.68 7.44
C VAL A 322 4.14 19.67 7.13
N TYR A 323 4.67 20.35 8.14
CA TYR A 323 5.79 21.27 8.00
C TYR A 323 7.04 20.66 8.62
N ILE A 324 8.12 20.58 7.83
CA ILE A 324 9.36 19.93 8.19
C ILE A 324 10.48 20.98 8.15
N GLY A 325 10.99 21.35 9.32
CA GLY A 325 12.13 22.25 9.46
C GLY A 325 13.43 21.63 8.94
N LYS A 326 14.34 22.47 8.46
CA LYS A 326 15.68 22.06 8.00
C LYS A 326 16.52 21.41 9.12
N ASP A 327 16.24 21.77 10.37
CA ASP A 327 16.93 21.38 11.58
C ASP A 327 16.61 19.97 12.08
N ILE A 328 15.58 19.32 11.55
CA ILE A 328 15.15 17.95 11.92
C ILE A 328 16.20 16.87 11.58
N GLY A 329 17.17 17.19 10.73
CA GLY A 329 18.26 16.29 10.36
C GLY A 329 17.92 15.33 9.21
N ILE A 330 16.81 15.56 8.51
CA ILE A 330 16.34 14.73 7.41
C ILE A 330 16.62 15.36 6.05
N ASN A 331 16.98 14.53 5.06
CA ASN A 331 17.21 15.03 3.69
C ASN A 331 15.87 15.39 3.04
N GLN A 332 15.63 16.68 2.87
CA GLN A 332 14.38 17.23 2.34
C GLN A 332 14.09 16.83 0.88
N ASN A 333 15.12 16.44 0.12
CA ASN A 333 14.95 15.99 -1.27
C ASN A 333 14.47 14.54 -1.38
N GLN A 334 14.33 13.80 -0.27
CA GLN A 334 13.82 12.44 -0.29
C GLN A 334 12.29 12.36 -0.48
N PHE A 335 11.59 13.47 -0.26
CA PHE A 335 10.14 13.53 -0.40
C PHE A 335 9.79 13.58 -1.88
N VAL A 336 9.02 12.59 -2.32
CA VAL A 336 8.57 12.43 -3.71
C VAL A 336 7.06 12.21 -3.69
N LEU A 337 6.34 12.80 -4.66
CA LEU A 337 4.91 12.58 -4.81
C LEU A 337 4.54 11.09 -4.80
N ASP A 338 3.35 10.78 -4.30
CA ASP A 338 2.80 9.43 -4.12
C ASP A 338 3.58 8.53 -3.14
N SER A 339 4.69 8.97 -2.56
CA SER A 339 5.30 8.23 -1.45
C SER A 339 4.37 8.28 -0.24
N GLU A 340 4.18 7.15 0.43
CA GLU A 340 3.38 7.05 1.64
C GLU A 340 4.29 7.22 2.86
N TYR A 341 3.90 8.10 3.77
CA TYR A 341 4.63 8.38 5.00
C TYR A 341 3.67 8.39 6.19
N LYS A 342 4.21 8.04 7.35
CA LYS A 342 3.66 8.38 8.66
C LYS A 342 4.40 9.57 9.22
N PHE A 343 3.66 10.61 9.56
CA PHE A 343 4.16 11.76 10.29
C PHE A 343 3.58 11.78 11.69
N THR A 344 4.44 11.90 12.68
CA THR A 344 4.06 12.21 14.06
C THR A 344 4.58 13.60 14.38
N GLY A 345 3.88 14.41 15.15
CA GLY A 345 4.40 15.75 15.43
C GLY A 345 3.44 16.65 16.17
N GLU A 346 3.93 17.82 16.54
CA GLU A 346 3.13 18.82 17.22
C GLU A 346 2.04 19.37 16.30
N ILE A 347 0.83 19.55 16.82
CA ILE A 347 -0.22 20.27 16.11
C ILE A 347 0.00 21.77 16.29
N VAL A 348 0.23 22.47 15.19
CA VAL A 348 0.41 23.92 15.17
C VAL A 348 -0.67 24.55 14.29
N ASP A 349 -1.38 25.54 14.82
CA ASP A 349 -2.25 26.40 14.04
C ASP A 349 -1.42 27.56 13.46
N TYR A 350 -1.26 27.57 12.15
CA TYR A 350 -0.64 28.65 11.41
C TYR A 350 -1.70 29.41 10.60
N ASN A 351 -2.17 30.54 11.15
CA ASN A 351 -3.16 31.43 10.52
C ASN A 351 -4.46 30.73 10.09
N GLY A 352 -4.95 29.76 10.87
CA GLY A 352 -6.17 29.00 10.61
C GLY A 352 -5.94 27.69 9.87
N THR A 353 -4.69 27.35 9.54
CA THR A 353 -4.31 26.06 8.96
C THR A 353 -3.63 25.20 10.00
N ILE A 354 -4.21 24.03 10.26
CA ILE A 354 -3.68 23.05 11.20
C ILE A 354 -2.58 22.24 10.50
N GLN A 355 -1.38 22.26 11.09
CA GLN A 355 -0.20 21.57 10.57
C GLN A 355 0.39 20.61 11.59
N ILE A 356 0.98 19.52 11.10
CA ILE A 356 1.81 18.60 11.89
C ILE A 356 3.27 19.05 11.76
N HIS A 357 3.94 19.25 12.89
CA HIS A 357 5.35 19.65 12.95
C HIS A 357 6.16 18.52 13.60
N PRO A 358 6.74 17.59 12.81
CA PRO A 358 7.67 16.58 13.32
C PRO A 358 8.83 17.26 14.05
N GLN A 359 9.30 16.68 15.14
CA GLN A 359 10.36 17.29 15.98
C GLN A 359 11.72 16.63 15.77
N LYS A 360 11.74 15.40 15.25
CA LYS A 360 12.95 14.59 15.01
C LYS A 360 12.74 13.64 13.84
N THR A 361 13.83 13.08 13.33
CA THR A 361 13.77 12.20 12.14
C THR A 361 12.91 10.96 12.38
N GLU A 362 12.87 10.41 13.60
CA GLU A 362 12.05 9.23 13.94
C GLU A 362 10.55 9.48 13.87
N ASP A 363 10.14 10.74 13.84
CA ASP A 363 8.74 11.12 13.70
C ASP A 363 8.26 11.01 12.23
N ILE A 364 9.18 10.78 11.29
CA ILE A 364 8.94 10.70 9.85
C ILE A 364 9.31 9.31 9.37
N ILE A 365 8.30 8.48 9.10
CA ILE A 365 8.51 7.09 8.72
C ILE A 365 7.99 6.90 7.30
N LEU A 366 8.88 6.59 6.36
CA LEU A 366 8.51 6.15 5.02
C LEU A 366 7.81 4.78 5.13
N ILE A 367 6.57 4.70 4.65
CA ILE A 367 5.77 3.47 4.59
C ILE A 367 5.94 2.80 3.22
N GLN A 368 5.82 3.58 2.14
CA GLN A 368 5.88 3.07 0.77
C GLN A 368 6.56 4.10 -0.14
N GLN A 369 7.45 3.64 -1.03
CA GLN A 369 8.07 4.49 -2.05
C GLN A 369 7.07 4.91 -3.14
N ASN A 370 7.41 5.99 -3.85
CA ASN A 370 6.61 6.60 -4.90
C ASN A 370 6.29 5.68 -6.10
N ASN A 371 5.35 6.12 -6.94
CA ASN A 371 4.95 5.43 -8.17
C ASN A 371 5.71 5.90 -9.42
N PHE A 372 6.86 6.57 -9.26
CA PHE A 372 7.68 7.10 -10.34
C PHE A 372 8.92 6.23 -10.55
N PHE A 373 8.90 5.42 -11.61
CA PHE A 373 9.95 4.44 -11.85
C PHE A 373 11.07 5.06 -12.71
N PRO A 374 12.31 5.18 -12.19
CA PRO A 374 13.42 5.70 -12.97
C PRO A 374 13.82 4.70 -14.05
N VAL A 375 14.06 5.20 -15.26
CA VAL A 375 14.53 4.40 -16.41
C VAL A 375 15.45 5.23 -17.29
N VAL A 376 16.33 4.58 -18.05
CA VAL A 376 17.17 5.23 -19.08
C VAL A 376 16.58 4.98 -20.45
N VAL A 377 16.35 6.04 -21.23
CA VAL A 377 15.82 5.91 -22.59
C VAL A 377 16.93 5.49 -23.54
N THR A 378 16.79 4.30 -24.14
CA THR A 378 17.83 3.70 -24.99
C THR A 378 17.55 3.78 -26.48
N LYS A 379 16.28 3.94 -26.86
CA LYS A 379 15.88 3.99 -28.27
C LYS A 379 14.56 4.71 -28.46
N ILE A 380 14.48 5.51 -29.51
CA ILE A 380 13.24 6.13 -29.98
C ILE A 380 12.74 5.34 -31.19
N ILE A 381 11.45 5.01 -31.20
CA ILE A 381 10.83 4.32 -32.33
C ILE A 381 10.09 5.32 -33.20
N ASP A 382 9.26 6.14 -32.59
CA ASP A 382 8.49 7.21 -33.22
C ASP A 382 8.21 8.31 -32.17
N GLY A 383 7.31 9.24 -32.48
CA GLY A 383 7.01 10.37 -31.60
C GLY A 383 6.45 9.98 -30.23
N ASP A 384 5.82 8.82 -30.07
CA ASP A 384 5.12 8.42 -28.85
C ASP A 384 5.50 7.03 -28.33
N THR A 385 6.44 6.34 -28.97
CA THR A 385 6.91 5.01 -28.60
C THR A 385 8.42 5.01 -28.41
N ILE A 386 8.87 4.56 -27.24
CA ILE A 386 10.28 4.49 -26.83
C ILE A 386 10.63 3.12 -26.26
N TYR A 387 11.91 2.77 -26.26
CA TYR A 387 12.45 1.73 -25.39
C TYR A 387 13.28 2.36 -24.28
N VAL A 388 13.19 1.74 -23.12
CA VAL A 388 13.90 2.15 -21.91
C VAL A 388 14.52 0.94 -21.23
N LEU A 389 15.55 1.18 -20.43
CA LEU A 389 16.12 0.20 -19.50
C LEU A 389 15.76 0.59 -18.07
N ASP A 390 15.26 -0.36 -17.29
CA ASP A 390 15.14 -0.19 -15.84
C ASP A 390 16.50 -0.37 -15.14
N ASP A 391 16.53 -0.17 -13.82
CA ASP A 391 17.74 -0.33 -13.00
C ASP A 391 18.29 -1.78 -12.99
N ASN A 392 17.49 -2.77 -13.41
CA ASN A 392 17.91 -4.17 -13.54
C ASN A 392 18.45 -4.49 -14.94
N GLY A 393 18.46 -3.52 -15.86
CA GLY A 393 18.85 -3.71 -17.25
C GLY A 393 17.80 -4.43 -18.10
N VAL A 394 16.55 -4.48 -17.65
CA VAL A 394 15.41 -5.02 -18.41
C VAL A 394 14.92 -3.96 -19.40
N GLU A 395 14.88 -4.33 -20.68
CA GLU A 395 14.37 -3.48 -21.73
C GLU A 395 12.82 -3.49 -21.74
N ILE A 396 12.22 -2.31 -21.67
CA ILE A 396 10.77 -2.12 -21.65
C ILE A 396 10.38 -1.23 -22.83
N LYS A 397 9.39 -1.67 -23.60
CA LYS A 397 8.78 -0.87 -24.66
C LYS A 397 7.64 -0.03 -24.09
N VAL A 398 7.72 1.29 -24.19
CA VAL A 398 6.76 2.23 -23.59
C VAL A 398 6.02 2.98 -24.69
N ARG A 399 4.69 3.09 -24.54
CA ARG A 399 3.81 3.99 -25.31
C ARG A 399 3.40 5.14 -24.39
N LEU A 400 3.71 6.36 -24.82
CA LEU A 400 3.32 7.56 -24.12
C LEU A 400 1.81 7.78 -24.31
N ILE A 401 1.08 7.85 -23.20
CA ILE A 401 -0.39 7.94 -23.18
C ILE A 401 -0.90 9.37 -23.04
N GLY A 402 -2.19 9.57 -23.39
CA GLY A 402 -2.84 10.88 -23.38
C GLY A 402 -2.53 11.76 -24.59
N MET A 403 -1.71 11.26 -25.52
CA MET A 403 -1.40 11.93 -26.77
C MET A 403 -1.23 10.93 -27.91
N ASP A 404 -1.25 11.44 -29.14
CA ASP A 404 -0.99 10.69 -30.36
C ASP A 404 -0.13 11.55 -31.29
N CYS A 405 0.97 10.96 -31.76
CA CYS A 405 1.85 11.59 -32.74
C CYS A 405 1.45 11.18 -34.17
N PRO A 406 1.72 12.01 -35.19
CA PRO A 406 1.57 11.59 -36.57
C PRO A 406 2.41 10.34 -36.87
N GLU A 407 1.85 9.42 -37.66
CA GLU A 407 2.53 8.19 -38.08
C GLU A 407 3.77 8.52 -38.93
N LEU A 408 4.84 7.71 -38.78
CA LEU A 408 6.05 7.82 -39.60
C LEU A 408 5.73 7.62 -41.09
N GLY A 409 6.38 8.38 -41.96
CA GLY A 409 6.09 8.38 -43.40
C GLY A 409 4.81 9.12 -43.80
N SER A 410 4.33 10.03 -42.96
CA SER A 410 3.26 10.96 -43.33
C SER A 410 3.69 11.84 -44.51
N VAL A 411 2.72 12.27 -45.34
CA VAL A 411 2.98 13.05 -46.57
C VAL A 411 3.68 14.39 -46.28
N ASP A 412 3.54 14.89 -45.05
CA ASP A 412 4.04 16.18 -44.59
C ASP A 412 5.28 16.09 -43.67
N GLU A 413 5.92 14.92 -43.53
CA GLU A 413 7.10 14.67 -42.67
C GLU A 413 6.86 14.98 -41.18
N SER A 414 5.61 15.18 -40.76
CA SER A 414 5.26 15.53 -39.38
C SER A 414 5.58 14.40 -38.38
N GLY A 415 5.50 13.14 -38.82
CA GLY A 415 5.92 11.99 -38.02
C GLY A 415 7.43 11.97 -37.74
N GLU A 416 8.25 12.24 -38.75
CA GLU A 416 9.70 12.35 -38.59
C GLU A 416 10.09 13.52 -37.67
N GLN A 417 9.41 14.67 -37.79
CA GLN A 417 9.63 15.82 -36.91
C GLN A 417 9.30 15.49 -35.44
N ALA A 418 8.17 14.82 -35.19
CA ALA A 418 7.80 14.38 -33.85
C ALA A 418 8.83 13.41 -33.26
N SER A 419 9.26 12.42 -34.06
CA SER A 419 10.29 11.46 -33.63
C SER A 419 11.62 12.12 -33.28
N GLN A 420 12.11 13.06 -34.11
CA GLN A 420 13.33 13.82 -33.86
C GLN A 420 13.23 14.69 -32.60
N TYR A 421 12.07 15.29 -32.36
CA TYR A 421 11.84 16.06 -31.13
C TYR A 421 11.87 15.14 -29.91
N THR A 422 11.16 14.01 -29.95
CA THR A 422 11.17 12.98 -28.88
C THR A 422 12.60 12.51 -28.60
N GLU A 423 13.41 12.26 -29.63
CA GLU A 423 14.83 11.91 -29.47
C GLU A 423 15.63 13.01 -28.77
N LYS A 424 15.48 14.27 -29.20
CA LYS A 424 16.15 15.41 -28.55
C LYS A 424 15.80 15.54 -27.06
N ILE A 425 14.55 15.30 -26.69
CA ILE A 425 14.11 15.50 -25.31
C ILE A 425 14.29 14.26 -24.42
N LEU A 426 14.34 13.04 -24.97
CA LEU A 426 14.37 11.80 -24.19
C LEU A 426 15.63 10.95 -24.33
N PHE A 427 16.28 10.89 -25.50
CA PHE A 427 17.35 9.93 -25.75
C PHE A 427 18.55 10.10 -24.80
N ASP A 428 19.06 8.98 -24.26
CA ASP A 428 20.18 8.91 -23.32
C ASP A 428 19.96 9.72 -22.03
N LYS A 429 18.69 9.90 -21.63
CA LYS A 429 18.32 10.55 -20.37
C LYS A 429 17.65 9.57 -19.42
N THR A 430 17.87 9.81 -18.13
CA THR A 430 17.05 9.23 -17.07
C THR A 430 15.72 9.97 -17.02
N VAL A 431 14.63 9.23 -17.08
CA VAL A 431 13.25 9.73 -16.99
C VAL A 431 12.48 8.91 -15.98
N PHE A 432 11.34 9.42 -15.54
CA PHE A 432 10.47 8.76 -14.58
C PHE A 432 9.16 8.34 -15.24
N LEU A 433 8.87 7.04 -15.20
CA LEU A 433 7.63 6.50 -15.72
C LEU A 433 6.56 6.55 -14.64
N GLU A 434 5.44 7.20 -14.95
CA GLU A 434 4.23 7.18 -14.13
C GLU A 434 3.16 6.37 -14.86
N LYS A 435 2.63 5.34 -14.20
CA LYS A 435 1.48 4.60 -14.70
C LYS A 435 0.19 5.29 -14.29
N ASP A 436 -0.80 5.27 -15.19
CA ASP A 436 -2.18 5.54 -14.80
C ASP A 436 -2.89 4.28 -14.31
N THR A 437 -3.89 3.78 -15.04
CA THR A 437 -4.69 2.62 -14.64
C THR A 437 -4.23 1.35 -15.37
N SER A 438 -4.04 1.43 -16.68
CA SER A 438 -3.68 0.28 -17.52
C SER A 438 -2.18 0.00 -17.48
N GLU A 439 -1.80 -1.28 -17.49
CA GLU A 439 -0.38 -1.67 -17.52
C GLU A 439 0.20 -1.64 -18.92
N VAL A 440 -0.37 -2.44 -19.83
CA VAL A 440 0.10 -2.65 -21.19
C VAL A 440 -1.05 -2.57 -22.17
N ASP A 441 -0.75 -2.18 -23.41
CA ASP A 441 -1.70 -2.33 -24.50
C ASP A 441 -1.73 -3.75 -25.10
N LYS A 442 -2.61 -3.96 -26.08
CA LYS A 442 -2.74 -5.22 -26.83
C LYS A 442 -1.47 -5.65 -27.60
N TYR A 443 -0.49 -4.76 -27.74
CA TYR A 443 0.79 -5.03 -28.40
C TYR A 443 1.93 -5.24 -27.39
N GLY A 444 1.62 -5.26 -26.09
CA GLY A 444 2.58 -5.45 -25.01
C GLY A 444 3.42 -4.21 -24.70
N ARG A 445 3.03 -3.01 -25.16
CA ARG A 445 3.71 -1.76 -24.80
C ARG A 445 3.21 -1.28 -23.44
N ALA A 446 4.11 -0.95 -22.52
CA ALA A 446 3.76 -0.33 -21.25
C ALA A 446 3.16 1.06 -21.48
N LEU A 447 2.01 1.32 -20.87
CA LEU A 447 1.27 2.57 -20.99
C LEU A 447 1.68 3.53 -19.88
N ARG A 448 2.41 4.61 -20.21
CA ARG A 448 3.02 5.50 -19.20
C ARG A 448 2.93 6.98 -19.59
N TYR A 449 2.85 7.84 -18.59
CA TYR A 449 3.30 9.23 -18.68
C TYR A 449 4.81 9.26 -18.39
N VAL A 450 5.54 10.08 -19.15
CA VAL A 450 7.00 10.16 -19.06
C VAL A 450 7.40 11.53 -18.53
N TRP A 451 8.02 11.53 -17.35
CA TRP A 451 8.49 12.73 -16.67
C TRP A 451 10.01 12.88 -16.85
N LEU A 452 10.44 14.06 -17.27
CA LEU A 452 11.85 14.43 -17.42
C LEU A 452 12.52 14.70 -16.06
N ASP A 453 11.72 15.05 -15.05
CA ASP A 453 12.14 15.24 -13.67
C ASP A 453 10.95 14.98 -12.74
N LEU A 454 11.22 14.67 -11.47
CA LEU A 454 10.16 14.42 -10.49
C LEU A 454 9.33 15.68 -10.25
N PRO A 455 8.00 15.60 -10.39
CA PRO A 455 7.11 16.71 -10.07
C PRO A 455 6.98 16.91 -8.56
N ASP A 456 6.84 18.17 -8.13
CA ASP A 456 6.49 18.51 -6.75
C ASP A 456 4.96 18.59 -6.54
N SER A 457 4.21 18.75 -7.63
CA SER A 457 2.74 18.71 -7.69
C SER A 457 2.28 18.25 -9.09
N ARG A 458 0.98 17.99 -9.26
CA ARG A 458 0.37 17.65 -10.56
C ARG A 458 -0.34 18.84 -11.23
N ASP A 459 0.09 20.06 -10.92
CA ASP A 459 -0.46 21.25 -11.55
C ASP A 459 0.00 21.41 -13.02
N ILE A 460 -0.67 22.31 -13.73
CA ILE A 460 -0.42 22.56 -15.16
C ILE A 460 1.02 23.03 -15.43
N GLU A 461 1.64 23.76 -14.50
CA GLU A 461 3.00 24.29 -14.66
C GLU A 461 4.01 23.15 -14.61
N GLN A 462 3.95 22.30 -13.59
CA GLN A 462 4.81 21.12 -13.46
C GLN A 462 4.60 20.15 -14.61
N VAL A 463 3.34 19.88 -15.01
CA VAL A 463 3.03 19.01 -16.15
C VAL A 463 3.63 19.59 -17.45
N ARG A 464 3.42 20.87 -17.75
CA ARG A 464 3.98 21.53 -18.93
C ARG A 464 5.51 21.50 -18.93
N ASP A 465 6.13 21.75 -17.78
CA ASP A 465 7.57 22.01 -17.69
C ASP A 465 8.40 20.76 -17.44
N LYS A 466 7.82 19.69 -16.90
CA LYS A 466 8.54 18.44 -16.59
C LYS A 466 8.00 17.20 -17.31
N MET A 467 6.81 17.20 -17.90
CA MET A 467 6.31 16.01 -18.61
C MET A 467 6.61 16.04 -20.10
N ALA A 468 7.21 14.96 -20.63
CA ALA A 468 7.51 14.82 -22.05
C ALA A 468 6.24 14.77 -22.92
N ASN A 469 5.19 14.08 -22.44
CA ASN A 469 3.89 14.02 -23.12
C ASN A 469 3.32 15.43 -23.33
N ALA A 470 3.32 16.26 -22.28
CA ALA A 470 2.85 17.63 -22.35
C ALA A 470 3.68 18.49 -23.31
N LYS A 471 5.01 18.34 -23.30
CA LYS A 471 5.90 19.07 -24.22
C LYS A 471 5.62 18.77 -25.69
N LEU A 472 5.39 17.51 -26.02
CA LEU A 472 5.05 17.10 -27.37
C LEU A 472 3.72 17.73 -27.84
N ILE A 473 2.74 17.86 -26.94
CA ILE A 473 1.48 18.56 -27.21
C ILE A 473 1.71 20.07 -27.40
N VAL A 474 2.36 20.71 -26.42
CA VAL A 474 2.57 22.18 -26.38
C VAL A 474 3.37 22.67 -27.59
N ASP A 475 4.38 21.91 -28.00
CA ASP A 475 5.23 22.28 -29.13
C ASP A 475 4.64 21.83 -30.49
N GLY A 476 3.45 21.22 -30.49
CA GLY A 476 2.68 20.89 -31.70
C GLY A 476 3.10 19.60 -32.42
N TYR A 477 3.87 18.73 -31.77
CA TYR A 477 4.31 17.45 -32.33
C TYR A 477 3.33 16.29 -32.06
N ALA A 478 2.41 16.47 -31.12
CA ALA A 478 1.36 15.50 -30.79
C ALA A 478 0.02 16.21 -30.59
N LYS A 479 -1.08 15.44 -30.72
CA LYS A 479 -2.43 15.88 -30.33
C LYS A 479 -2.89 15.10 -29.12
N VAL A 480 -3.76 15.70 -28.32
CA VAL A 480 -4.42 15.03 -27.20
C VAL A 480 -5.25 13.86 -27.73
N ALA A 481 -4.99 12.67 -27.18
CA ALA A 481 -5.71 11.46 -27.48
C ALA A 481 -5.83 10.62 -26.21
N THR A 482 -7.06 10.47 -25.72
CA THR A 482 -7.35 9.82 -24.45
C THR A 482 -8.20 8.58 -24.66
N TYR A 483 -7.86 7.52 -23.94
CA TYR A 483 -8.56 6.24 -23.98
C TYR A 483 -8.85 5.82 -22.54
N PRO A 484 -10.12 5.82 -22.09
CA PRO A 484 -10.45 5.34 -20.76
C PRO A 484 -9.94 3.91 -20.53
N PRO A 485 -9.40 3.59 -19.35
CA PRO A 485 -9.43 4.38 -18.11
C PRO A 485 -8.29 5.41 -17.95
N ASP A 486 -7.36 5.54 -18.90
CA ASP A 486 -6.13 6.32 -18.76
C ASP A 486 -6.33 7.80 -19.13
N VAL A 487 -6.92 8.54 -18.19
CA VAL A 487 -7.38 9.93 -18.41
C VAL A 487 -6.90 10.91 -17.33
N ARG A 488 -5.93 10.53 -16.48
CA ARG A 488 -5.46 11.37 -15.35
C ARG A 488 -5.15 12.82 -15.73
N TYR A 489 -4.44 13.02 -16.84
CA TYR A 489 -4.02 14.35 -17.31
C TYR A 489 -4.87 14.91 -18.45
N GLU A 490 -5.99 14.27 -18.82
CA GLU A 490 -6.82 14.68 -19.98
C GLU A 490 -7.16 16.17 -19.96
N LYS A 491 -7.65 16.67 -18.82
CA LYS A 491 -8.05 18.08 -18.69
C LYS A 491 -6.88 19.04 -18.86
N ILE A 492 -5.73 18.70 -18.29
CA ILE A 492 -4.51 19.52 -18.37
C ILE A 492 -3.98 19.52 -19.80
N PHE A 493 -3.95 18.35 -20.45
CA PHE A 493 -3.51 18.23 -21.83
C PHE A 493 -4.42 19.01 -22.80
N LEU A 494 -5.74 18.97 -22.60
CA LEU A 494 -6.69 19.77 -23.38
C LEU A 494 -6.53 21.28 -23.16
N GLU A 495 -6.06 21.71 -21.99
CA GLU A 495 -5.78 23.13 -21.70
C GLU A 495 -4.44 23.59 -22.29
N LEU A 496 -3.47 22.68 -22.42
CA LEU A 496 -2.14 22.94 -22.97
C LEU A 496 -2.07 22.91 -24.50
N GLN A 497 -3.03 22.26 -25.16
CA GLN A 497 -3.15 22.19 -26.62
C GLN A 497 -3.91 23.40 -27.17
#